data_AF-A0A973SWU1-F1
#
_entry.id   AF-A0A973SWU1-F1
#
_cell.length_a   1.000
_cell.length_b   1.000
_cell.length_c   1.000
_cell.angle_alpha   90.00
_cell.angle_beta   90.00
_cell.angle_gamma   90.00
#
_symmetry.space_group_name_H-M   'P 1'
#
loop_
_entity.id
_entity.type
_entity.pdbx_description
1 polymer ?
#
loop_
_entity_poly.entity_id
_entity_poly.type
_entity_poly.pdbx_seq_one_letter_code
_entity_poly.pdbx_strand_id
1 'polypeptide(L)'
;MLITPRPGADRNTVLKTLREVHQAVEDVYNAGHPPYIRLLEYLRWANKAARLLRAQISTADLDALVLTRGHAALLGGISDLSAMIASDIQRTGEVVGGLVDLELTERIAALEDAVADLAQLLTRWEDGIRYVLPDSSFYIHHPNKLQDADFTALLGLSPSEPVRVLFPMAVIDELDALKESKNPRTRWRSGYTLAVLERILSDAGRGTLRPVDASALPETGTFRAEIMVEVLFDQPGHVRLPHADDEIIDRALGAHVLAGRHGVTLLTYDTGQATRARTTGLHVLKLAGDQGTGDEPDWATEGSQPGSGVRAQRRARATAAPGGQE
;
A
#
# COMPACT_ATOMS: atom_id res chain seq x y z
N MET A 1 -13.76 -0.20 -10.09
CA MET A 1 -12.45 -0.88 -10.28
C MET A 1 -11.33 -0.06 -9.64
N LEU A 2 -10.47 -0.68 -8.81
CA LEU A 2 -9.30 0.01 -8.23
C LEU A 2 -8.20 0.21 -9.27
N ILE A 3 -7.90 1.46 -9.61
CA ILE A 3 -6.79 1.82 -10.50
C ILE A 3 -5.47 1.72 -9.75
N THR A 4 -4.47 1.13 -10.40
CA THR A 4 -3.10 1.05 -9.91
C THR A 4 -2.24 2.03 -10.71
N PRO A 5 -1.95 3.23 -10.17
CA PRO A 5 -1.07 4.17 -10.85
C PRO A 5 0.35 3.62 -10.92
N ARG A 6 1.09 4.00 -11.96
CA ARG A 6 2.50 3.64 -12.08
C ARG A 6 3.34 4.35 -11.02
N PRO A 7 4.47 3.77 -10.60
CA PRO A 7 5.43 4.48 -9.76
C PRO A 7 5.81 5.83 -10.35
N GLY A 8 5.70 6.89 -9.55
CA GLY A 8 5.98 8.28 -9.97
C GLY A 8 4.84 8.99 -10.70
N ALA A 9 3.72 8.33 -10.97
CA ALA A 9 2.52 8.99 -11.50
C ALA A 9 1.88 9.88 -10.42
N ASP A 10 1.52 11.11 -10.78
CA ASP A 10 0.80 12.01 -9.89
C ASP A 10 -0.68 11.63 -9.86
N ARG A 11 -1.20 11.36 -8.67
CA ARG A 11 -2.57 10.88 -8.44
C ARG A 11 -3.65 11.81 -9.00
N ASN A 12 -3.43 13.14 -8.93
CA ASN A 12 -4.36 14.13 -9.46
C ASN A 12 -4.35 14.15 -10.99
N THR A 13 -3.16 14.01 -11.58
CA THR A 13 -2.97 13.87 -13.02
C THR A 13 -3.64 12.59 -13.54
N VAL A 14 -3.48 11.47 -12.84
CA VAL A 14 -4.16 10.20 -13.18
C VAL A 14 -5.67 10.38 -13.20
N LEU A 15 -6.25 10.94 -12.13
CA LEU A 15 -7.70 11.20 -12.06
C LEU A 15 -8.17 12.15 -13.18
N LYS A 16 -7.41 13.21 -13.44
CA LYS A 16 -7.71 14.16 -14.52
C LYS A 16 -7.70 13.47 -15.88
N THR A 17 -6.67 12.68 -16.18
CA THR A 17 -6.55 11.96 -17.46
C THR A 17 -7.67 10.92 -17.62
N LEU A 18 -8.06 10.21 -16.56
CA LEU A 18 -9.19 9.28 -16.60
C LEU A 18 -10.51 10.00 -16.93
N ARG A 19 -10.77 11.17 -16.31
CA ARG A 19 -11.94 12.01 -16.62
C ARG A 19 -11.92 12.51 -18.06
N GLU A 20 -10.76 12.92 -18.58
CA GLU A 20 -10.62 13.35 -19.97
C GLU A 20 -10.89 12.19 -20.95
N VAL A 21 -10.42 10.98 -20.65
CA VAL A 21 -10.65 9.79 -21.47
C VAL A 21 -12.12 9.35 -21.41
N HIS A 22 -12.74 9.41 -20.23
CA HIS A 22 -14.16 9.12 -20.02
C HIS A 22 -15.04 10.06 -20.85
N GLN A 23 -14.84 11.38 -20.69
CA GLN A 23 -15.60 12.36 -21.47
C GLN A 23 -15.47 12.14 -22.98
N ALA A 24 -14.24 11.84 -23.44
CA ALA A 24 -13.99 11.61 -24.85
C ALA A 24 -14.72 10.37 -25.41
N VAL A 25 -14.97 9.32 -24.61
CA VAL A 25 -15.75 8.16 -25.08
C VAL A 25 -17.25 8.44 -25.08
N GLU A 26 -17.75 9.18 -24.10
CA GLU A 26 -19.13 9.65 -24.08
C GLU A 26 -19.43 10.52 -25.31
N ASP A 27 -18.50 11.40 -25.69
CA ASP A 27 -18.64 12.23 -26.89
C ASP A 27 -18.75 11.36 -28.16
N VAL A 28 -17.95 10.29 -28.28
CA VAL A 28 -18.04 9.34 -29.40
C VAL A 28 -19.41 8.63 -29.44
N TYR A 29 -19.91 8.20 -28.27
CA TYR A 29 -21.20 7.53 -28.15
C TYR A 29 -22.36 8.47 -28.51
N ASN A 30 -22.33 9.71 -28.03
CA ASN A 30 -23.41 10.68 -28.21
C ASN A 30 -23.40 11.39 -29.57
N ALA A 31 -22.32 11.29 -30.35
CA ALA A 31 -22.19 11.98 -31.64
C ALA A 31 -23.17 11.51 -32.74
N GLY A 32 -23.91 10.41 -32.52
CA GLY A 32 -24.93 9.94 -33.45
C GLY A 32 -24.39 9.47 -34.81
N HIS A 33 -23.11 9.12 -34.88
CA HIS A 33 -22.46 8.70 -36.12
C HIS A 33 -23.05 7.42 -36.72
N PRO A 34 -23.04 7.25 -38.05
CA PRO A 34 -23.34 5.97 -38.69
C PRO A 34 -22.40 4.85 -38.18
N PRO A 35 -22.81 3.57 -38.21
CA PRO A 35 -22.09 2.46 -37.58
C PRO A 35 -20.60 2.39 -37.93
N TYR A 36 -20.26 2.52 -39.21
CA TYR A 36 -18.86 2.46 -39.66
C TYR A 36 -18.02 3.64 -39.16
N ILE A 37 -18.57 4.86 -39.19
CA ILE A 37 -17.89 6.06 -38.69
C ILE A 37 -17.71 5.96 -37.18
N ARG A 38 -18.73 5.46 -36.46
CA ARG A 38 -18.66 5.22 -35.02
C ARG A 38 -17.56 4.22 -34.66
N LEU A 39 -17.42 3.12 -35.41
CA LEU A 39 -16.32 2.16 -35.25
C LEU A 39 -14.95 2.83 -35.38
N LEU A 40 -14.76 3.67 -36.40
CA LEU A 40 -13.50 4.39 -36.62
C LEU A 40 -13.19 5.39 -35.49
N GLU A 41 -14.20 6.13 -35.03
CA GLU A 41 -14.04 7.07 -33.92
C GLU A 41 -13.74 6.35 -32.60
N TYR A 42 -14.39 5.20 -32.33
CA TYR A 42 -14.06 4.34 -31.19
C TYR A 42 -12.60 3.86 -31.24
N LEU A 43 -12.14 3.33 -32.38
CA LEU A 43 -10.76 2.85 -32.51
C LEU A 43 -9.74 3.99 -32.41
N ARG A 44 -10.07 5.18 -32.91
CA ARG A 44 -9.24 6.39 -32.75
C ARG A 44 -9.17 6.82 -31.28
N TRP A 45 -10.32 6.82 -30.60
CA TRP A 45 -10.40 7.10 -29.17
C TRP A 45 -9.55 6.11 -28.38
N ALA A 46 -9.70 4.80 -28.61
CA ALA A 46 -8.97 3.76 -27.89
C ALA A 46 -7.45 3.93 -28.00
N ASN A 47 -6.94 4.23 -29.20
CA ASN A 47 -5.52 4.52 -29.41
C ASN A 47 -5.05 5.77 -28.65
N LYS A 48 -5.85 6.85 -28.70
CA LYS A 48 -5.53 8.10 -27.99
C LYS A 48 -5.54 7.89 -26.47
N ALA A 49 -6.57 7.22 -25.95
CA ALA A 49 -6.74 6.87 -24.55
C ALA A 49 -5.56 6.01 -24.06
N ALA A 50 -5.21 4.96 -24.80
CA ALA A 50 -4.09 4.11 -24.45
C ALA A 50 -2.76 4.85 -24.40
N ARG A 51 -2.52 5.79 -25.31
CA ARG A 51 -1.32 6.65 -25.29
C ARG A 51 -1.28 7.55 -24.05
N LEU A 52 -2.40 8.13 -23.65
CA LEU A 52 -2.48 9.02 -22.48
C LEU A 52 -2.31 8.24 -21.17
N LEU A 53 -2.96 7.08 -21.06
CA LEU A 53 -3.01 6.29 -19.82
C LEU A 53 -1.77 5.40 -19.62
N ARG A 54 -1.08 4.97 -20.68
CA ARG A 54 0.06 4.04 -20.59
C ARG A 54 1.18 4.51 -19.65
N ALA A 55 1.41 5.81 -19.54
CA ALA A 55 2.41 6.36 -18.64
C ALA A 55 1.91 6.52 -17.19
N GLN A 56 0.60 6.45 -16.97
CA GLN A 56 -0.06 6.81 -15.72
C GLN A 56 -0.54 5.59 -14.94
N ILE A 57 -1.00 4.52 -15.60
CA ILE A 57 -1.61 3.35 -14.96
C ILE A 57 -0.92 2.04 -15.36
N SER A 58 -1.17 0.99 -14.58
CA SER A 58 -0.67 -0.35 -14.86
C SER A 58 -1.14 -0.87 -16.23
N THR A 59 -0.39 -1.81 -16.81
CA THR A 59 -0.80 -2.44 -18.08
C THR A 59 -2.11 -3.20 -17.91
N ALA A 60 -2.30 -3.87 -16.77
CA ALA A 60 -3.52 -4.61 -16.47
C ALA A 60 -4.76 -3.69 -16.45
N ASP A 61 -4.66 -2.52 -15.81
CA ASP A 61 -5.75 -1.54 -15.79
C ASP A 61 -6.02 -0.97 -17.18
N LEU A 62 -4.97 -0.72 -17.97
CA LEU A 62 -5.12 -0.25 -19.34
C LEU A 62 -5.85 -1.28 -20.22
N ASP A 63 -5.52 -2.56 -20.08
CA ASP A 63 -6.16 -3.65 -20.81
C ASP A 63 -7.61 -3.86 -20.36
N ALA A 64 -7.91 -3.65 -19.07
CA ALA A 64 -9.26 -3.72 -18.53
C ALA A 64 -10.15 -2.54 -18.96
N LEU A 65 -9.58 -1.33 -19.07
CA LEU A 65 -10.34 -0.11 -19.36
C LEU A 65 -10.43 0.26 -20.84
N VAL A 66 -9.44 -0.12 -21.66
CA VAL A 66 -9.34 0.39 -23.04
C VAL A 66 -9.01 -0.73 -24.02
N LEU A 67 -7.94 -1.48 -23.77
CA LEU A 67 -7.40 -2.47 -24.72
C LEU A 67 -8.01 -3.86 -24.50
N THR A 68 -9.34 -3.91 -24.45
CA THR A 68 -10.07 -5.12 -24.09
C THR A 68 -10.05 -6.17 -25.20
N ARG A 69 -10.56 -7.38 -24.88
CA ARG A 69 -10.79 -8.40 -25.92
C ARG A 69 -11.80 -7.94 -26.98
N GLY A 70 -12.79 -7.13 -26.59
CA GLY A 70 -13.75 -6.51 -27.50
C GLY A 70 -13.06 -5.55 -28.47
N HIS A 71 -12.19 -4.68 -27.95
CA HIS A 71 -11.32 -3.83 -28.76
C HIS A 71 -10.52 -4.63 -29.79
N ALA A 72 -9.82 -5.69 -29.36
CA ALA A 72 -9.01 -6.52 -30.23
C ALA A 72 -9.84 -7.20 -31.34
N ALA A 73 -11.04 -7.68 -31.02
CA ALA A 73 -11.95 -8.29 -31.99
C ALA A 73 -12.45 -7.27 -33.03
N LEU A 74 -12.85 -6.07 -32.59
CA LEU A 74 -13.28 -4.99 -33.49
C LEU A 74 -12.16 -4.49 -34.39
N LEU A 75 -10.94 -4.36 -33.85
CA LEU A 75 -9.76 -3.97 -34.63
C LEU A 75 -9.39 -5.04 -35.66
N GLY A 76 -9.37 -6.32 -35.26
CA GLY A 76 -9.05 -7.44 -36.14
C GLY A 76 -10.07 -7.67 -37.24
N GLY A 77 -11.36 -7.39 -36.97
CA GLY A 77 -12.44 -7.55 -37.93
C GLY A 77 -12.66 -6.36 -38.88
N ILE A 78 -11.89 -5.27 -38.75
CA ILE A 78 -12.21 -4.01 -39.44
C ILE A 78 -12.28 -4.13 -40.98
N SER A 79 -11.42 -4.95 -41.59
CA SER A 79 -11.42 -5.20 -43.03
C SER A 79 -12.68 -5.93 -43.49
N ASP A 80 -13.06 -6.96 -42.73
CA ASP A 80 -14.16 -7.85 -43.06
C ASP A 80 -15.50 -7.14 -42.81
N LEU A 81 -15.60 -6.39 -41.71
CA LEU A 81 -16.76 -5.53 -41.42
C LEU A 81 -16.94 -4.45 -42.48
N SER A 82 -15.85 -3.85 -42.98
CA SER A 82 -15.91 -2.87 -44.08
C SER A 82 -16.48 -3.50 -45.36
N ALA A 83 -16.01 -4.70 -45.71
CA ALA A 83 -16.49 -5.44 -46.88
C ALA A 83 -17.96 -5.87 -46.74
N MET A 84 -18.37 -6.31 -45.53
CA MET A 84 -19.76 -6.69 -45.27
C MET A 84 -20.71 -5.48 -45.34
N ILE A 85 -20.34 -4.33 -44.76
CA ILE A 85 -21.16 -3.10 -44.83
C ILE A 85 -21.36 -2.66 -46.28
N ALA A 86 -20.33 -2.76 -47.12
CA ALA A 86 -20.46 -2.45 -48.55
C ALA A 86 -21.44 -3.38 -49.29
N SER A 87 -21.64 -4.61 -48.79
CA SER A 87 -22.50 -5.64 -49.42
C SER A 87 -23.97 -5.58 -48.99
N ASP A 88 -24.24 -5.28 -47.72
CA ASP A 88 -25.60 -5.14 -47.17
C ASP A 88 -25.55 -4.11 -46.03
N ILE A 89 -25.66 -2.83 -46.41
CA ILE A 89 -25.52 -1.67 -45.52
C ILE A 89 -26.51 -1.76 -44.35
N GLN A 90 -27.72 -2.24 -44.60
CA GLN A 90 -28.82 -2.18 -43.64
C GLN A 90 -28.68 -3.25 -42.57
N ARG A 91 -28.56 -4.53 -42.96
CA ARG A 91 -28.46 -5.63 -41.98
C ARG A 91 -27.08 -5.68 -41.31
N THR A 92 -26.00 -5.44 -42.05
CA THR A 92 -24.65 -5.47 -41.48
C THR A 92 -24.38 -4.24 -40.63
N GLY A 93 -24.88 -3.07 -41.04
CA GLY A 93 -24.77 -1.83 -40.28
C GLY A 93 -25.38 -1.94 -38.88
N GLU A 94 -26.53 -2.62 -38.74
CA GLU A 94 -27.16 -2.89 -37.45
C GLU A 94 -26.30 -3.76 -36.53
N VAL A 95 -25.71 -4.85 -37.06
CA VAL A 95 -24.85 -5.74 -36.27
C VAL A 95 -23.57 -5.05 -35.82
N VAL A 96 -22.89 -4.35 -36.74
CA VAL A 96 -21.67 -3.59 -36.42
C VAL A 96 -21.99 -2.49 -35.41
N GLY A 97 -23.09 -1.75 -35.62
CA GLY A 97 -23.55 -0.72 -34.72
C GLY A 97 -23.79 -1.25 -33.31
N GLY A 98 -24.53 -2.36 -33.19
CA GLY A 98 -24.81 -2.99 -31.89
C GLY A 98 -23.55 -3.47 -31.16
N LEU A 99 -22.56 -4.01 -31.87
CA LEU A 99 -21.30 -4.43 -31.26
C LEU A 99 -20.48 -3.24 -30.75
N VAL A 100 -20.41 -2.15 -31.54
CA VAL A 100 -19.70 -0.94 -31.13
C VAL A 100 -20.42 -0.23 -29.98
N ASP A 101 -21.75 -0.24 -29.97
CA ASP A 101 -22.54 0.38 -28.90
C ASP A 101 -22.42 -0.36 -27.58
N LEU A 102 -22.41 -1.70 -27.63
CA LEU A 102 -22.15 -2.52 -26.45
C LEU A 102 -20.76 -2.21 -25.88
N GLU A 103 -19.74 -2.22 -26.73
CA GLU A 103 -18.37 -1.92 -26.34
C GLU A 103 -18.24 -0.51 -25.75
N LEU A 104 -18.79 0.52 -26.42
CA LEU A 104 -18.78 1.90 -25.92
C LEU A 104 -19.48 2.01 -24.56
N THR A 105 -20.65 1.39 -24.42
CA THR A 105 -21.42 1.39 -23.16
C THR A 105 -20.63 0.77 -22.02
N GLU A 106 -20.00 -0.39 -22.26
CA GLU A 106 -19.17 -1.05 -21.25
C GLU A 106 -17.93 -0.22 -20.89
N ARG A 107 -17.32 0.47 -21.85
CA ARG A 107 -16.15 1.32 -21.59
C ARG A 107 -16.52 2.59 -20.83
N ILE A 108 -17.67 3.20 -21.13
CA ILE A 108 -18.22 4.33 -20.36
C ILE A 108 -18.42 3.89 -18.90
N ALA A 109 -19.18 2.81 -18.67
CA ALA A 109 -19.44 2.32 -17.31
C ALA A 109 -18.15 1.97 -16.55
N ALA A 110 -17.21 1.26 -17.18
CA ALA A 110 -15.95 0.89 -16.54
C ALA A 110 -15.08 2.11 -16.17
N LEU A 111 -15.05 3.14 -17.02
CA LEU A 111 -14.32 4.37 -16.78
C LEU A 111 -15.01 5.25 -15.72
N GLU A 112 -16.34 5.32 -15.73
CA GLU A 112 -17.13 5.99 -14.70
C GLU A 112 -16.84 5.39 -13.32
N ASP A 113 -16.93 4.06 -13.19
CA ASP A 113 -16.61 3.33 -11.97
C ASP A 113 -15.17 3.58 -11.52
N ALA A 114 -14.21 3.54 -12.44
CA ALA A 114 -12.80 3.82 -12.14
C ALA A 114 -12.56 5.26 -11.66
N VAL A 115 -13.22 6.24 -12.29
CA VAL A 115 -13.13 7.65 -11.88
C VAL A 115 -13.77 7.85 -10.51
N ALA A 116 -14.93 7.26 -10.26
CA ALA A 116 -15.64 7.35 -9.00
C ALA A 116 -14.82 6.73 -7.86
N ASP A 117 -14.31 5.50 -8.07
CA ASP A 117 -13.50 4.78 -7.09
C ASP A 117 -12.20 5.53 -6.78
N LEU A 118 -11.48 6.01 -7.80
CA LEU A 118 -10.24 6.76 -7.57
C LEU A 118 -10.54 8.10 -6.88
N ALA A 119 -11.58 8.83 -7.27
CA ALA A 119 -11.95 10.07 -6.60
C ALA A 119 -12.32 9.84 -5.13
N GLN A 120 -13.10 8.80 -4.84
CA GLN A 120 -13.45 8.43 -3.47
C GLN A 120 -12.24 7.96 -2.66
N LEU A 121 -11.28 7.31 -3.31
CA LEU A 121 -10.02 6.95 -2.67
C LEU A 121 -9.24 8.21 -2.35
N LEU A 122 -9.08 9.14 -3.28
CA LEU A 122 -8.30 10.37 -3.08
C LEU A 122 -8.88 11.29 -2.01
N THR A 123 -10.20 11.35 -1.84
CA THR A 123 -10.80 12.12 -0.72
C THR A 123 -10.43 11.56 0.65
N ARG A 124 -10.05 10.28 0.75
CA ARG A 124 -9.55 9.67 1.99
C ARG A 124 -8.10 10.05 2.31
N TRP A 125 -7.34 10.48 1.29
CA TRP A 125 -5.91 10.78 1.38
C TRP A 125 -5.67 12.28 1.22
N GLU A 126 -5.68 12.99 2.34
CA GLU A 126 -5.55 14.45 2.38
C GLU A 126 -4.09 14.90 2.24
N ASP A 127 -3.82 15.91 1.41
CA ASP A 127 -2.46 16.43 1.22
C ASP A 127 -1.86 17.06 2.49
N GLY A 128 -2.70 17.48 3.44
CA GLY A 128 -2.26 18.09 4.70
C GLY A 128 -1.81 17.10 5.78
N ILE A 129 -1.97 15.79 5.55
CA ILE A 129 -1.67 14.73 6.52
C ILE A 129 -0.34 14.07 6.17
N ARG A 130 0.51 13.84 7.18
CA ARG A 130 1.75 13.08 7.03
C ARG A 130 1.48 11.61 7.31
N TYR A 131 1.79 10.77 6.32
CA TYR A 131 1.55 9.32 6.41
C TYR A 131 2.81 8.58 6.82
N VAL A 132 2.66 7.73 7.82
CA VAL A 132 3.76 6.94 8.36
C VAL A 132 3.33 5.49 8.51
N LEU A 133 4.19 4.56 8.13
CA LEU A 133 3.95 3.13 8.23
C LEU A 133 5.08 2.53 9.05
N PRO A 134 4.88 2.27 10.34
CA PRO A 134 5.83 1.51 11.13
C PRO A 134 5.65 0.01 10.89
N ASP A 135 6.76 -0.71 10.76
CA ASP A 135 6.76 -2.17 10.71
C ASP A 135 6.56 -2.80 12.11
N SER A 136 6.53 -4.13 12.18
CA SER A 136 6.46 -4.84 13.46
C SER A 136 7.67 -4.53 14.36
N SER A 137 8.86 -4.37 13.78
CA SER A 137 10.10 -4.10 14.53
C SER A 137 10.01 -2.79 15.34
N PHE A 138 9.36 -1.76 14.81
CA PHE A 138 9.08 -0.52 15.55
C PHE A 138 8.33 -0.79 16.85
N TYR A 139 7.22 -1.54 16.81
CA TYR A 139 6.39 -1.78 17.99
C TYR A 139 7.08 -2.64 19.05
N ILE A 140 8.05 -3.47 18.65
CA ILE A 140 8.81 -4.31 19.57
C ILE A 140 9.98 -3.56 20.21
N HIS A 141 10.76 -2.84 19.40
CA HIS A 141 12.05 -2.28 19.79
C HIS A 141 11.98 -0.83 20.24
N HIS A 142 11.05 -0.02 19.72
CA HIS A 142 10.97 1.39 20.08
C HIS A 142 10.82 1.56 21.60
N PRO A 143 11.52 2.51 22.26
CA PRO A 143 11.43 2.68 23.71
C PRO A 143 10.01 3.02 24.19
N ASN A 144 9.32 3.89 23.46
CA ASN A 144 7.96 4.30 23.80
C ASN A 144 6.94 3.30 23.26
N LYS A 145 5.79 3.18 23.93
CA LYS A 145 4.66 2.38 23.45
C LYS A 145 3.92 3.13 22.33
N LEU A 146 3.06 2.45 21.58
CA LEU A 146 2.27 3.07 20.50
C LEU A 146 1.60 4.39 20.93
N GLN A 147 0.96 4.42 22.11
CA GLN A 147 0.26 5.61 22.61
C GLN A 147 1.19 6.77 22.99
N ASP A 148 2.40 6.42 23.44
CA ASP A 148 3.38 7.36 23.99
C ASP A 148 4.40 7.81 22.94
N ALA A 149 4.44 7.14 21.78
CA ALA A 149 5.33 7.50 20.69
C ALA A 149 4.99 8.90 20.15
N ASP A 150 6.01 9.74 19.97
CA ASP A 150 5.87 11.05 19.34
C ASP A 150 6.22 10.93 17.85
N PHE A 151 5.22 10.56 17.04
CA PHE A 151 5.41 10.41 15.60
C PHE A 151 5.79 11.73 14.91
N THR A 152 5.31 12.88 15.41
CA THR A 152 5.71 14.19 14.90
C THR A 152 7.21 14.43 15.10
N ALA A 153 7.74 14.16 16.29
CA ALA A 153 9.16 14.28 16.59
C ALA A 153 10.01 13.27 15.79
N LEU A 154 9.55 12.02 15.65
CA LEU A 154 10.23 11.00 14.85
C LEU A 154 10.37 11.42 13.38
N LEU A 155 9.34 12.06 12.83
CA LEU A 155 9.31 12.52 11.44
C LEU A 155 9.93 13.92 11.23
N GLY A 156 10.38 14.58 12.30
CA GLY A 156 10.94 15.94 12.24
C GLY A 156 9.91 17.02 11.87
N LEU A 157 8.66 16.83 12.28
CA LEU A 157 7.52 17.69 11.96
C LEU A 157 7.22 18.70 13.06
N SER A 158 6.50 19.76 12.70
CA SER A 158 5.88 20.63 13.71
C SER A 158 4.83 19.83 14.50
N PRO A 159 4.69 20.05 15.82
CA PRO A 159 3.62 19.42 16.62
C PRO A 159 2.20 19.71 16.10
N SER A 160 2.03 20.76 15.31
CA SER A 160 0.76 21.16 14.68
C SER A 160 0.46 20.42 13.36
N GLU A 161 1.35 19.55 12.87
CA GLU A 161 1.12 18.76 11.66
C GLU A 161 0.41 17.45 12.01
N PRO A 162 -0.75 17.13 11.39
CA PRO A 162 -1.45 15.88 11.64
C PRO A 162 -0.70 14.70 11.03
N VAL A 163 -0.69 13.59 11.77
CA VAL A 163 -0.03 12.35 11.35
C VAL A 163 -1.05 11.23 11.30
N ARG A 164 -1.02 10.43 10.23
CA ARG A 164 -1.77 9.17 10.15
C ARG A 164 -0.82 7.98 10.11
N VAL A 165 -0.94 7.14 11.13
CA VAL A 165 -0.17 5.89 11.27
C VAL A 165 -0.91 4.77 10.56
N LEU A 166 -0.26 4.18 9.57
CA LEU A 166 -0.80 3.12 8.73
C LEU A 166 -0.38 1.75 9.26
N PHE A 167 -1.35 0.83 9.37
CA PHE A 167 -1.14 -0.55 9.79
C PHE A 167 -1.56 -1.51 8.67
N PRO A 168 -0.62 -2.02 7.84
CA PRO A 168 -0.91 -3.12 6.94
C PRO A 168 -1.36 -4.35 7.70
N MET A 169 -2.27 -5.13 7.11
CA MET A 169 -2.68 -6.41 7.69
C MET A 169 -1.49 -7.35 7.94
N ALA A 170 -0.45 -7.32 7.08
CA ALA A 170 0.78 -8.06 7.30
C ALA A 170 1.45 -7.74 8.66
N VAL A 171 1.50 -6.45 9.05
CA VAL A 171 2.06 -6.05 10.35
C VAL A 171 1.17 -6.52 11.51
N ILE A 172 -0.15 -6.46 11.35
CA ILE A 172 -1.10 -6.94 12.36
C ILE A 172 -0.90 -8.44 12.61
N ASP A 173 -0.78 -9.23 11.53
CA ASP A 173 -0.61 -10.67 11.62
C ASP A 173 0.76 -11.05 12.21
N GLU A 174 1.83 -10.30 11.87
CA GLU A 174 3.14 -10.44 12.52
C GLU A 174 3.05 -10.18 14.02
N LEU A 175 2.38 -9.11 14.44
CA LEU A 175 2.19 -8.79 15.86
C LEU A 175 1.38 -9.88 16.57
N ASP A 176 0.37 -10.46 15.92
CA ASP A 176 -0.44 -11.52 16.52
C ASP A 176 0.40 -12.79 16.73
N ALA A 177 1.18 -13.20 15.72
CA ALA A 177 2.12 -14.31 15.85
C ALA A 177 3.16 -14.08 16.97
N LEU A 178 3.62 -12.84 17.15
CA LEU A 178 4.57 -12.48 18.19
C LEU A 178 4.02 -12.60 19.63
N LYS A 179 2.69 -12.73 19.82
CA LYS A 179 2.11 -13.04 21.14
C LYS A 179 2.54 -14.42 21.66
N GLU A 180 2.97 -15.31 20.78
CA GLU A 180 3.49 -16.63 21.16
C GLU A 180 5.02 -16.63 21.37
N SER A 181 5.67 -15.48 21.20
CA SER A 181 7.12 -15.36 21.35
C SER A 181 7.58 -15.80 22.73
N LYS A 182 8.72 -16.52 22.80
CA LYS A 182 9.37 -16.90 24.05
C LYS A 182 9.96 -15.70 24.80
N ASN A 183 10.22 -14.59 24.11
CA ASN A 183 10.72 -13.36 24.73
C ASN A 183 9.55 -12.61 25.40
N PRO A 184 9.55 -12.44 26.74
CA PRO A 184 8.46 -11.80 27.46
C PRO A 184 8.20 -10.36 27.01
N ARG A 185 9.25 -9.60 26.68
CA ARG A 185 9.11 -8.21 26.22
C ARG A 185 8.42 -8.16 24.87
N THR A 186 8.85 -8.98 23.92
CA THR A 186 8.24 -9.07 22.58
C THR A 186 6.77 -9.46 22.65
N ARG A 187 6.45 -10.51 23.41
CA ARG A 187 5.06 -10.95 23.65
C ARG A 187 4.19 -9.85 24.23
N TRP A 188 4.68 -9.18 25.27
CA TRP A 188 3.92 -8.13 25.93
C TRP A 188 3.73 -6.91 25.02
N ARG A 189 4.78 -6.52 24.28
CA ARG A 189 4.75 -5.39 23.33
C ARG A 189 3.74 -5.61 22.22
N SER A 190 3.74 -6.79 21.59
CA SER A 190 2.82 -7.07 20.49
C SER A 190 1.37 -7.14 20.97
N GLY A 191 1.12 -7.82 22.10
CA GLY A 191 -0.21 -7.87 22.73
C GLY A 191 -0.72 -6.49 23.14
N TYR A 192 0.14 -5.63 23.70
CA TYR A 192 -0.22 -4.26 24.05
C TYR A 192 -0.62 -3.44 22.83
N THR A 193 0.16 -3.50 21.74
CA THR A 193 -0.14 -2.75 20.50
C THR A 193 -1.50 -3.18 19.93
N LEU A 194 -1.76 -4.49 19.84
CA LEU A 194 -3.04 -5.01 19.34
C LEU A 194 -4.22 -4.60 20.22
N ALA A 195 -4.07 -4.64 21.55
CA ALA A 195 -5.12 -4.18 22.48
C ALA A 195 -5.39 -2.67 22.34
N VAL A 196 -4.38 -1.86 22.03
CA VAL A 196 -4.58 -0.43 21.74
C VAL A 196 -5.36 -0.25 20.45
N LEU A 197 -5.02 -1.00 19.39
CA LEU A 197 -5.73 -0.96 18.11
C LEU A 197 -7.20 -1.35 18.29
N GLU A 198 -7.48 -2.48 18.95
CA GLU A 198 -8.83 -2.96 19.22
C GLU A 198 -9.69 -1.90 19.93
N ARG A 199 -9.10 -1.13 20.85
CA ARG A 199 -9.81 -0.09 21.59
C ARG A 199 -10.12 1.17 20.76
N ILE A 200 -9.24 1.55 19.83
CA ILE A 200 -9.37 2.84 19.11
C ILE A 200 -10.01 2.70 17.73
N LEU A 201 -9.92 1.51 17.12
CA LEU A 201 -10.43 1.29 15.77
C LEU A 201 -11.95 1.13 15.77
N SER A 202 -12.59 1.82 14.83
CA SER A 202 -13.97 1.56 14.41
C SER A 202 -14.05 0.39 13.43
N ASP A 203 -15.26 -0.06 13.11
CA ASP A 203 -15.52 -1.10 12.10
C ASP A 203 -14.94 -0.77 10.71
N ALA A 204 -14.70 0.52 10.43
CA ALA A 204 -14.06 0.98 9.21
C ALA A 204 -12.52 0.86 9.23
N GLY A 205 -11.93 0.29 10.29
CA GLY A 205 -10.49 0.16 10.46
C GLY A 205 -9.77 1.49 10.69
N ARG A 206 -10.46 2.48 11.26
CA ARG A 206 -9.90 3.81 11.54
C ARG A 206 -10.16 4.23 12.98
N GLY A 207 -9.23 4.95 13.58
CA GLY A 207 -9.32 5.42 14.95
C GLY A 207 -8.45 6.63 15.24
N THR A 208 -8.75 7.31 16.34
CA THR A 208 -7.92 8.41 16.86
C THR A 208 -7.02 7.85 17.96
N LEU A 209 -5.70 7.88 17.73
CA LEU A 209 -4.71 7.48 18.74
C LEU A 209 -4.49 8.59 19.76
N ARG A 210 -4.44 9.84 19.30
CA ARG A 210 -4.31 11.02 20.14
C ARG A 210 -5.17 12.16 19.56
N PRO A 211 -6.16 12.68 20.31
CA PRO A 211 -6.98 13.79 19.84
C PRO A 211 -6.16 15.09 19.80
N VAL A 212 -6.70 16.11 19.13
CA VAL A 212 -6.13 17.47 19.16
C VAL A 212 -6.05 17.95 20.60
N ASP A 213 -4.87 18.45 20.99
CA ASP A 213 -4.66 19.05 22.30
C ASP A 213 -4.34 20.54 22.12
N ALA A 214 -5.36 21.36 22.37
CA ALA A 214 -5.28 22.82 22.36
C ALA A 214 -4.77 23.41 23.70
N SER A 215 -4.57 22.56 24.73
CA SER A 215 -4.11 23.00 26.05
C SER A 215 -2.59 23.05 26.19
N ALA A 216 -1.86 22.44 25.25
CA ALA A 216 -0.41 22.36 25.28
C ALA A 216 0.25 23.63 24.69
N LEU A 217 0.80 24.46 25.60
CA LEU A 217 1.79 25.55 25.41
C LEU A 217 1.23 26.97 25.13
N PRO A 218 0.92 27.76 26.19
CA PRO A 218 0.53 29.16 26.11
C PRO A 218 1.60 30.11 25.50
N GLU A 219 2.88 29.71 25.50
CA GLU A 219 3.98 30.63 25.15
C GLU A 219 4.34 30.66 23.66
N THR A 220 3.90 29.70 22.85
CA THR A 220 4.20 29.63 21.40
C THR A 220 2.98 29.62 20.48
N GLY A 221 1.76 29.47 21.02
CA GLY A 221 0.52 29.47 20.22
C GLY A 221 0.34 28.25 19.31
N THR A 222 1.13 27.19 19.50
CA THR A 222 1.10 25.95 18.70
C THR A 222 0.36 24.85 19.44
N PHE A 223 -0.78 24.39 18.89
CA PHE A 223 -1.51 23.21 19.36
C PHE A 223 -0.85 21.92 18.89
N ARG A 224 -1.07 20.81 19.60
CA ARG A 224 -0.71 19.47 19.11
C ARG A 224 -1.85 18.94 18.22
N ALA A 225 -1.51 18.63 16.97
CA ALA A 225 -2.44 18.06 16.02
C ALA A 225 -2.83 16.61 16.38
N GLU A 226 -3.91 16.16 15.76
CA GLU A 226 -4.41 14.80 15.93
C GLU A 226 -3.42 13.78 15.36
N ILE A 227 -3.30 12.63 16.05
CA ILE A 227 -2.66 11.43 15.52
C ILE A 227 -3.74 10.39 15.28
N MET A 228 -3.93 10.04 14.01
CA MET A 228 -4.89 9.05 13.56
C MET A 228 -4.20 7.71 13.29
N VAL A 229 -4.99 6.65 13.32
CA VAL A 229 -4.59 5.30 12.91
C VAL A 229 -5.55 4.79 11.85
N GLU A 230 -4.99 4.15 10.82
CA GLU A 230 -5.76 3.51 9.76
C GLU A 230 -5.15 2.14 9.41
N VAL A 231 -6.00 1.12 9.36
CA VAL A 231 -5.64 -0.22 8.92
C VAL A 231 -5.73 -0.28 7.39
N LEU A 232 -4.66 -0.74 6.75
CA LEU A 232 -4.65 -1.01 5.31
C LEU A 232 -5.08 -2.46 5.09
N PHE A 233 -6.38 -2.66 4.88
CA PHE A 233 -6.94 -3.97 4.56
C PHE A 233 -6.42 -4.49 3.21
N ASP A 234 -6.34 -5.81 3.11
CA ASP A 234 -6.06 -6.49 1.85
C ASP A 234 -7.30 -6.40 0.96
N GLN A 235 -7.08 -6.08 -0.32
CA GLN A 235 -8.19 -6.01 -1.27
C GLN A 235 -8.73 -7.41 -1.56
N PRO A 236 -10.03 -7.58 -1.84
CA PRO A 236 -10.57 -8.86 -2.27
C PRO A 236 -9.78 -9.42 -3.46
N GLY A 237 -9.29 -10.66 -3.35
CA GLY A 237 -8.46 -11.30 -4.38
C GLY A 237 -6.96 -10.98 -4.30
N HIS A 238 -6.52 -10.15 -3.35
CA HIS A 238 -5.10 -9.93 -3.07
C HIS A 238 -4.44 -11.23 -2.60
N VAL A 239 -3.32 -11.56 -3.21
CA VAL A 239 -2.47 -12.68 -2.80
C VAL A 239 -1.19 -12.10 -2.25
N ARG A 240 -0.96 -12.29 -0.95
CA ARG A 240 0.22 -11.75 -0.29
C ARG A 240 1.50 -12.31 -0.85
N LEU A 241 2.54 -11.47 -0.85
CA LEU A 241 3.88 -11.88 -1.20
C LEU A 241 4.43 -12.91 -0.19
N PRO A 242 5.29 -13.85 -0.63
CA PRO A 242 5.81 -14.90 0.25
C PRO A 242 6.63 -14.37 1.44
N HIS A 243 7.23 -13.19 1.29
CA HIS A 243 8.02 -12.55 2.33
C HIS A 243 7.26 -11.36 2.91
N ALA A 244 7.09 -11.33 4.22
CA ALA A 244 6.28 -10.32 4.89
C ALA A 244 6.87 -8.90 4.75
N ASP A 245 8.20 -8.73 4.83
CA ASP A 245 8.82 -7.42 4.54
C ASP A 245 8.50 -6.90 3.14
N ASP A 246 8.55 -7.77 2.12
CA ASP A 246 8.28 -7.39 0.73
C ASP A 246 6.80 -7.03 0.58
N GLU A 247 5.89 -7.76 1.26
CA GLU A 247 4.46 -7.43 1.36
C GLU A 247 4.26 -6.05 2.01
N ILE A 248 4.89 -5.78 3.16
CA ILE A 248 4.78 -4.49 3.85
C ILE A 248 5.26 -3.35 2.94
N ILE A 249 6.37 -3.55 2.22
CA ILE A 249 6.90 -2.57 1.26
C ILE A 249 5.92 -2.35 0.11
N ASP A 250 5.32 -3.40 -0.44
CA ASP A 250 4.32 -3.30 -1.51
C ASP A 250 3.09 -2.50 -1.06
N ARG A 251 2.55 -2.82 0.12
CA ARG A 251 1.43 -2.06 0.72
C ARG A 251 1.82 -0.60 0.96
N ALA A 252 3.05 -0.34 1.40
CA ALA A 252 3.57 1.01 1.60
C ALA A 252 3.69 1.80 0.29
N LEU A 253 4.10 1.16 -0.81
CA LEU A 253 4.18 1.77 -2.14
C LEU A 253 2.80 2.11 -2.69
N GLY A 254 1.83 1.21 -2.56
CA GLY A 254 0.43 1.49 -2.93
C GLY A 254 -0.12 2.70 -2.17
N ALA A 255 0.13 2.77 -0.87
CA ALA A 255 -0.22 3.93 -0.04
C ALA A 255 0.58 5.19 -0.41
N HIS A 256 1.86 5.08 -0.77
CA HIS A 256 2.72 6.20 -1.13
C HIS A 256 2.19 6.96 -2.34
N VAL A 257 1.71 6.25 -3.36
CA VAL A 257 1.06 6.85 -4.54
C VAL A 257 -0.18 7.65 -4.14
N LEU A 258 -0.98 7.11 -3.22
CA LEU A 258 -2.19 7.77 -2.74
C LEU A 258 -1.90 8.94 -1.82
N ALA A 259 -0.82 8.93 -1.04
CA ALA A 259 -0.43 10.01 -0.14
C ALA A 259 0.08 11.28 -0.85
N GLY A 260 0.23 11.25 -2.18
CA GLY A 260 0.55 12.44 -2.98
C GLY A 260 1.93 13.01 -2.66
N ARG A 261 2.03 14.33 -2.55
CA ARG A 261 3.31 15.06 -2.49
C ARG A 261 4.23 14.61 -1.35
N HIS A 262 3.67 14.29 -0.20
CA HIS A 262 4.45 13.92 0.99
C HIS A 262 4.77 12.42 1.04
N GLY A 263 4.03 11.60 0.29
CA GLY A 263 4.19 10.16 0.27
C GLY A 263 3.97 9.50 1.64
N VAL A 264 4.35 8.23 1.72
CA VAL A 264 4.43 7.46 2.97
C VAL A 264 5.89 7.33 3.40
N THR A 265 6.14 7.49 4.71
CA THR A 265 7.43 7.18 5.34
C THR A 265 7.36 5.83 6.06
N LEU A 266 8.21 4.88 5.67
CA LEU A 266 8.38 3.60 6.39
C LEU A 266 9.29 3.82 7.60
N LEU A 267 8.84 3.41 8.80
CA LEU A 267 9.68 3.34 10.00
C LEU A 267 10.05 1.88 10.26
N THR A 268 11.33 1.62 10.45
CA THR A 268 11.83 0.28 10.75
C THR A 268 13.14 0.34 11.54
N TYR A 269 13.35 -0.65 12.41
CA TYR A 269 14.65 -0.94 13.01
C TYR A 269 15.45 -1.96 12.18
N ASP A 270 14.81 -2.67 11.26
CA ASP A 270 15.42 -3.72 10.44
C ASP A 270 16.27 -3.12 9.31
N THR A 271 17.51 -3.59 9.20
CA THR A 271 18.46 -3.11 8.18
C THR A 271 18.13 -3.66 6.80
N GLY A 272 17.72 -4.92 6.71
CA GLY A 272 17.35 -5.58 5.46
C GLY A 272 16.11 -4.95 4.86
N GLN A 273 15.04 -4.78 5.63
CA GLN A 273 13.82 -4.12 5.18
C GLN A 273 14.08 -2.66 4.78
N ALA A 274 14.85 -1.91 5.57
CA ALA A 274 15.22 -0.53 5.22
C ALA A 274 15.98 -0.45 3.89
N THR A 275 16.94 -1.37 3.67
CA THR A 275 17.70 -1.43 2.41
C THR A 275 16.80 -1.77 1.23
N ARG A 276 15.93 -2.79 1.35
CA ARG A 276 14.97 -3.17 0.30
C ARG A 276 14.02 -2.02 -0.05
N ALA A 277 13.40 -1.41 0.95
CA ALA A 277 12.45 -0.32 0.76
C ALA A 277 13.08 0.92 0.08
N ARG A 278 14.36 1.23 0.35
CA ARG A 278 15.03 2.34 -0.34
C ARG A 278 15.21 2.09 -1.83
N THR A 279 15.42 0.84 -2.24
CA THR A 279 15.59 0.51 -3.67
C THR A 279 14.32 0.70 -4.49
N THR A 280 13.15 0.77 -3.84
CA THR A 280 11.85 0.99 -4.49
C THR A 280 11.45 2.47 -4.58
N GLY A 281 12.27 3.38 -4.06
CA GLY A 281 11.99 4.82 -4.02
C GLY A 281 11.13 5.27 -2.85
N LEU A 282 10.79 4.38 -1.92
CA LEU A 282 10.05 4.73 -0.71
C LEU A 282 10.91 5.58 0.24
N HIS A 283 10.28 6.53 0.94
CA HIS A 283 10.94 7.24 2.03
C HIS A 283 11.07 6.31 3.24
N VAL A 284 12.30 6.13 3.75
CA VAL A 284 12.57 5.21 4.85
C VAL A 284 13.34 5.93 5.95
N LEU A 285 12.77 5.94 7.15
CA LEU A 285 13.46 6.35 8.36
C LEU A 285 13.86 5.09 9.15
N LYS A 286 15.14 4.70 8.99
CA LYS A 286 15.73 3.63 9.80
C LYS A 286 16.04 4.20 11.18
N LEU A 287 15.42 3.63 12.20
CA LEU A 287 15.66 4.02 13.59
C LEU A 287 16.89 3.28 14.12
N ALA A 288 17.71 3.98 14.90
CA ALA A 288 18.86 3.37 15.54
C ALA A 288 18.37 2.51 16.73
N GLY A 289 18.68 1.22 16.69
CA GLY A 289 18.63 0.35 17.86
C GLY A 289 20.03 0.12 18.41
N ASP A 290 20.10 -0.47 19.60
CA ASP A 290 21.37 -0.78 20.28
C ASP A 290 22.07 -2.03 19.68
N GLN A 291 21.50 -2.64 18.63
CA GLN A 291 22.04 -3.85 18.02
C GLN A 291 23.13 -3.53 16.99
N GLY A 292 24.33 -4.03 17.22
CA GLY A 292 25.49 -3.85 16.35
C GLY A 292 26.21 -2.50 16.49
N THR A 293 25.86 -1.70 17.51
CA THR A 293 26.49 -0.41 17.81
C THR A 293 27.50 -0.46 18.96
N GLY A 294 27.77 -1.66 19.49
CA GLY A 294 28.83 -1.91 20.46
C GLY A 294 30.10 -2.47 19.81
N ASP A 295 31.18 -2.56 20.59
CA ASP A 295 32.37 -3.30 20.18
C ASP A 295 32.00 -4.75 19.82
N GLU A 296 32.72 -5.32 18.85
CA GLU A 296 32.57 -6.73 18.49
C GLU A 296 32.70 -7.58 19.76
N PRO A 297 31.72 -8.45 20.08
CA PRO A 297 31.83 -9.33 21.23
C PRO A 297 33.13 -10.13 21.15
N ASP A 298 33.85 -10.23 22.25
CA ASP A 298 35.00 -11.11 22.31
C ASP A 298 34.52 -12.57 22.34
N TRP A 299 34.37 -13.14 21.15
CA TRP A 299 33.92 -14.52 20.95
C TRP A 299 34.80 -15.54 21.69
N ALA A 300 36.04 -15.18 22.05
CA ALA A 300 36.96 -16.05 22.77
C ALA A 300 36.62 -16.16 24.26
N THR A 301 36.02 -15.13 24.88
CA THR A 301 35.64 -15.15 26.31
C THR A 301 34.25 -15.72 26.56
N GLU A 302 33.31 -15.59 25.61
CA GLU A 302 31.96 -16.18 25.75
C GLU A 302 31.92 -17.71 25.59
N GLY A 303 32.82 -18.29 24.80
CA GLY A 303 32.95 -19.75 24.65
C GLY A 303 33.42 -20.48 25.91
N SER A 304 33.85 -19.74 26.94
CA SER A 304 34.46 -20.29 28.17
C SER A 304 33.52 -20.33 29.38
N GLN A 305 32.28 -19.81 29.28
CA GLN A 305 31.33 -19.92 30.39
C GLN A 305 30.64 -21.28 30.39
N PRO A 306 30.80 -22.11 31.45
CA PRO A 306 30.07 -23.37 31.54
C PRO A 306 28.59 -23.04 31.66
N GLY A 307 27.80 -23.47 30.66
CA GLY A 307 26.38 -23.18 30.59
C GLY A 307 25.66 -23.50 31.91
N SER A 308 24.76 -22.63 32.36
CA SER A 308 24.04 -22.74 33.64
C SER A 308 22.98 -23.85 33.68
N GLY A 309 22.89 -24.66 32.62
CA GLY A 309 21.90 -25.73 32.50
C GLY A 309 22.13 -26.87 33.49
N VAL A 310 21.04 -27.46 33.97
CA VAL A 310 21.01 -28.60 34.92
C VAL A 310 21.93 -29.77 34.48
N ARG A 311 22.13 -29.94 33.17
CA ARG A 311 23.02 -30.97 32.58
C ARG A 311 24.51 -30.66 32.80
N ALA A 312 24.91 -29.40 32.73
CA ALA A 312 26.28 -28.95 32.98
C ALA A 312 26.61 -28.98 34.48
N GLN A 313 25.65 -28.59 35.33
CA GLN A 313 25.76 -28.76 36.80
C GLN A 313 25.88 -30.24 37.22
N ARG A 314 25.15 -31.16 36.53
CA ARG A 314 25.31 -32.61 36.73
C ARG A 314 26.69 -33.12 36.32
N ARG A 315 27.25 -32.60 35.21
CA ARG A 315 28.59 -32.97 34.74
C ARG A 315 29.68 -32.49 35.69
N ALA A 316 29.57 -31.25 36.18
CA ALA A 316 30.51 -30.69 37.16
C ALA A 316 30.52 -31.45 38.50
N ARG A 317 29.34 -31.90 38.97
CA ARG A 317 29.22 -32.76 40.17
C ARG A 317 29.82 -34.15 39.98
N ALA A 318 29.76 -34.72 38.77
CA ALA A 318 30.35 -36.02 38.48
C ALA A 318 31.89 -36.00 38.42
N THR A 319 32.48 -34.88 38.01
CA THR A 319 33.94 -34.67 38.00
C THR A 319 34.53 -34.27 39.36
N ALA A 320 33.70 -33.89 40.34
CA ALA A 320 34.14 -33.41 41.64
C ALA A 320 34.13 -34.48 42.77
N ALA A 321 33.84 -35.74 42.47
CA ALA A 321 33.93 -36.83 43.45
C ALA A 321 35.34 -37.44 43.41
N PRO A 322 36.21 -37.21 44.42
CA PRO A 322 37.48 -37.90 44.51
C PRO A 322 37.23 -39.34 44.98
N GLY A 323 37.93 -40.29 44.36
CA GLY A 323 37.95 -41.68 44.80
C GLY A 323 38.36 -41.79 46.27
N GLY A 324 37.44 -42.31 47.08
CA GLY A 324 37.74 -42.82 48.41
C GLY A 324 38.48 -44.15 48.31
N GLN A 325 39.52 -44.25 49.14
CA GLN A 325 40.42 -45.37 49.37
C GLN A 325 39.69 -46.71 49.58
N GLU A 326 40.24 -47.79 49.01
CA GLU A 326 41.03 -48.82 49.70
C GLU A 326 41.87 -49.61 48.69
#